data_AF-A0A519FT06-F1
#
_entry.id   AF-A0A519FT06-F1
#
_cell.length_a   1.000
_cell.length_b   1.000
_cell.length_c   1.000
_cell.angle_alpha   90.00
_cell.angle_beta   90.00
_cell.angle_gamma   90.00
#
_symmetry.space_group_name_H-M   'P 1'
#
loop_
_entity.id
_entity.type
_entity.pdbx_description
1 polymer ?
#
loop_
_entity_poly.entity_id
_entity_poly.type
_entity_poly.pdbx_seq_one_letter_code
_entity_poly.pdbx_strand_id
1 'polypeptide(L)'
;MLKTCAAGSLTALLLLVGTACGDPEEALGNAVSAASCTAAKQAVAPVKDGVRSAVADLGADPAAAQRKLEVLKGAVDGVTATIHGEVKKSLQGVSDDLDTLIAQAKAAADGAVDQKAVNQAQTDLGTAVDDVTEIC
;
A
#
# COMPACT_ATOMS: atom_id res chain seq x y z
N MET A 1 30.11 -2.26 -41.57
CA MET A 1 28.99 -1.35 -41.89
C MET A 1 28.79 -0.42 -40.69
N LEU A 2 29.36 0.79 -40.76
CA LEU A 2 29.21 1.81 -39.71
C LEU A 2 27.83 2.45 -39.85
N LYS A 3 26.99 2.36 -38.80
CA LYS A 3 25.69 3.02 -38.75
C LYS A 3 25.85 4.29 -37.92
N THR A 4 25.78 5.41 -38.62
CA THR A 4 25.90 6.79 -38.13
C THR A 4 24.76 7.13 -37.16
N CYS A 5 25.07 7.46 -35.90
CA CYS A 5 24.16 8.16 -35.01
C CYS A 5 24.27 9.65 -35.29
N ALA A 6 23.24 10.21 -35.93
CA ALA A 6 23.11 11.64 -36.14
C ALA A 6 22.74 12.33 -34.82
N ALA A 7 23.60 13.24 -34.39
CA ALA A 7 23.39 14.12 -33.25
C ALA A 7 22.31 15.16 -33.56
N GLY A 8 21.21 15.12 -32.81
CA GLY A 8 20.26 16.23 -32.70
C GLY A 8 20.43 16.88 -31.32
N SER A 9 21.12 18.02 -31.28
CA SER A 9 21.19 18.90 -30.11
C SER A 9 19.88 19.67 -29.94
N LEU A 10 19.30 19.66 -28.73
CA LEU A 10 18.88 20.87 -28.01
C LEU A 10 18.13 20.51 -26.72
N THR A 11 18.83 20.56 -25.60
CA THR A 11 18.56 21.41 -24.41
C THR A 11 19.14 20.70 -23.18
N ALA A 12 20.14 21.34 -22.59
CA ALA A 12 20.87 20.86 -21.43
C ALA A 12 19.99 20.80 -20.17
N LEU A 13 20.05 19.69 -19.43
CA LEU A 13 20.18 19.69 -17.96
C LEU A 13 20.66 18.32 -17.45
N LEU A 14 21.85 18.32 -16.83
CA LEU A 14 22.38 17.39 -15.80
C LEU A 14 22.64 15.93 -16.23
N LEU A 15 23.82 15.63 -16.79
CA LEU A 15 25.04 15.13 -16.10
C LEU A 15 24.95 13.69 -15.55
N LEU A 16 25.74 12.81 -16.19
CA LEU A 16 26.24 11.51 -15.74
C LEU A 16 25.25 10.33 -15.68
N VAL A 17 24.90 9.78 -16.85
CA VAL A 17 24.82 8.33 -16.97
C VAL A 17 25.59 7.91 -18.24
N GLY A 18 26.81 7.45 -18.02
CA GLY A 18 27.60 6.81 -19.05
C GLY A 18 27.00 5.47 -19.45
N THR A 19 26.96 5.23 -20.75
CA THR A 19 27.13 3.92 -21.40
C THR A 19 26.33 2.74 -20.82
N ALA A 20 25.04 2.70 -21.10
CA ALA A 20 24.36 1.47 -21.48
C ALA A 20 23.23 1.82 -22.45
N CYS A 21 23.17 1.17 -23.62
CA CYS A 21 21.98 1.13 -24.46
C CYS A 21 20.87 0.38 -23.71
N GLY A 22 20.21 1.05 -22.78
CA GLY A 22 18.92 0.60 -22.22
C GLY A 22 17.86 1.59 -22.67
N ASP A 23 16.73 1.09 -23.15
CA ASP A 23 15.61 1.93 -23.53
C ASP A 23 15.21 2.81 -22.34
N PRO A 24 15.10 4.15 -22.52
CA PRO A 24 14.78 5.07 -21.43
C PRO A 24 13.43 4.73 -20.77
N GLU A 25 12.53 4.10 -21.52
CA GLU A 25 11.22 3.61 -21.05
C GLU A 25 11.36 2.48 -20.02
N GLU A 26 12.33 1.57 -20.15
CA GLU A 26 12.59 0.50 -19.17
C GLU A 26 13.20 1.06 -17.88
N ALA A 27 14.14 2.01 -17.99
CA ALA A 27 14.73 2.68 -16.83
C ALA A 27 13.67 3.49 -16.05
N LEU A 28 12.77 4.18 -16.76
CA LEU A 28 11.61 4.85 -16.19
C LEU A 28 10.65 3.86 -15.51
N GLY A 29 10.31 2.75 -16.17
CA GLY A 29 9.42 1.72 -15.61
C GLY A 29 9.93 1.09 -14.32
N ASN A 30 11.23 0.81 -14.25
CA ASN A 30 11.87 0.28 -13.04
C ASN A 30 11.90 1.30 -11.89
N ALA A 31 12.20 2.57 -12.18
CA ALA A 31 12.18 3.63 -11.18
C ALA A 31 10.77 3.90 -10.63
N VAL A 32 9.75 3.90 -11.51
CA VAL A 32 8.35 4.02 -11.11
C VAL A 32 7.95 2.83 -10.24
N SER A 33 8.28 1.59 -10.62
CA SER A 33 7.99 0.39 -9.83
C SER A 33 8.61 0.45 -8.43
N ALA A 34 9.88 0.84 -8.32
CA ALA A 34 10.56 0.97 -7.02
C ALA A 34 9.94 2.06 -6.14
N ALA A 35 9.54 3.18 -6.72
CA ALA A 35 8.86 4.25 -5.99
C ALA A 35 7.47 3.81 -5.49
N SER A 36 6.67 3.15 -6.35
CA SER A 36 5.38 2.58 -5.94
C SER A 36 5.54 1.52 -4.85
N CYS A 37 6.56 0.67 -4.93
CA CYS A 37 6.81 -0.35 -3.92
C CYS A 37 7.25 0.23 -2.57
N THR A 38 8.04 1.31 -2.61
CA THR A 38 8.39 2.06 -1.40
C THR A 38 7.15 2.68 -0.76
N ALA A 39 6.27 3.30 -1.56
CA ALA A 39 5.03 3.88 -1.06
C ALA A 39 4.08 2.82 -0.49
N ALA A 40 3.93 1.68 -1.17
CA ALA A 40 3.11 0.56 -0.71
C ALA A 40 3.60 0.03 0.64
N LYS A 41 4.91 -0.26 0.76
CA LYS A 41 5.52 -0.73 2.00
C LYS A 41 5.34 0.27 3.15
N GLN A 42 5.51 1.57 2.89
CA GLN A 42 5.28 2.61 3.90
C GLN A 42 3.82 2.69 4.34
N ALA A 43 2.86 2.50 3.41
CA ALA A 43 1.45 2.50 3.74
C ALA A 43 1.04 1.30 4.59
N VAL A 44 1.60 0.10 4.32
CA VAL A 44 1.24 -1.13 5.06
C VAL A 44 2.04 -1.35 6.34
N ALA A 45 3.22 -0.74 6.48
CA ALA A 45 4.08 -0.87 7.66
C ALA A 45 3.35 -0.60 9.00
N PRO A 46 2.55 0.47 9.16
CA PRO A 46 1.84 0.72 10.42
C PRO A 46 0.58 -0.14 10.59
N VAL A 47 0.12 -0.85 9.55
CA VAL A 47 -1.22 -1.44 9.53
C VAL A 47 -1.34 -2.60 10.52
N LYS A 48 -0.39 -3.54 10.54
CA LYS A 48 -0.44 -4.72 11.44
C LYS A 48 -0.52 -4.31 12.91
N ASP A 49 0.35 -3.42 13.36
CA ASP A 49 0.38 -2.96 14.74
C ASP A 49 -0.79 -2.02 15.07
N GLY A 50 -1.15 -1.14 14.14
CA GLY A 50 -2.29 -0.24 14.27
C GLY A 50 -3.62 -1.00 14.41
N VAL A 51 -3.84 -2.04 13.60
CA VAL A 51 -5.00 -2.92 13.67
C VAL A 51 -5.03 -3.69 14.98
N ARG A 52 -3.89 -4.25 15.42
CA ARG A 52 -3.81 -4.94 16.72
C ARG A 52 -4.20 -4.00 17.86
N SER A 53 -3.70 -2.76 17.85
CA SER A 53 -4.08 -1.76 18.85
C SER A 53 -5.57 -1.39 18.76
N ALA A 54 -6.12 -1.17 17.56
CA ALA A 54 -7.52 -0.83 17.39
C ALA A 54 -8.46 -1.97 17.83
N VAL A 55 -8.10 -3.22 17.55
CA VAL A 55 -8.87 -4.39 17.98
C VAL A 55 -8.86 -4.53 19.51
N ALA A 56 -7.75 -4.23 20.18
CA ALA A 56 -7.72 -4.18 21.64
C ALA A 56 -8.66 -3.10 22.21
N ASP A 57 -8.83 -1.99 21.48
CA ASP A 57 -9.72 -0.90 21.88
C ASP A 57 -11.20 -1.21 21.60
N LEU A 58 -11.56 -2.20 20.77
CA LEU A 58 -12.97 -2.51 20.43
C LEU A 58 -13.85 -2.75 21.65
N GLY A 59 -13.31 -3.35 22.71
CA GLY A 59 -14.05 -3.61 23.95
C GLY A 59 -14.05 -2.46 24.97
N ALA A 60 -13.14 -1.48 24.81
CA ALA A 60 -12.91 -0.43 25.80
C ALA A 60 -13.33 0.97 25.29
N ASP A 61 -12.97 1.28 24.04
CA ASP A 61 -13.33 2.51 23.33
C ASP A 61 -13.53 2.20 21.82
N PRO A 62 -14.73 1.74 21.44
CA PRO A 62 -15.10 1.50 20.04
C PRO A 62 -14.86 2.69 19.12
N ALA A 63 -15.05 3.91 19.62
CA ALA A 63 -14.89 5.12 18.83
C ALA A 63 -13.41 5.42 18.57
N ALA A 64 -12.52 5.16 19.53
CA ALA A 64 -11.07 5.23 19.30
C ALA A 64 -10.60 4.16 18.31
N ALA A 65 -11.10 2.92 18.44
CA ALA A 65 -10.82 1.84 17.50
C ALA A 65 -11.20 2.25 16.06
N GLN A 66 -12.42 2.78 15.88
CA GLN A 66 -12.91 3.24 14.58
C GLN A 66 -12.00 4.32 13.99
N ARG A 67 -11.68 5.38 14.75
CA ARG A 67 -10.82 6.48 14.25
C ARG A 67 -9.44 5.99 13.83
N LYS A 68 -8.83 5.08 14.60
CA LYS A 68 -7.53 4.49 14.27
C LYS A 68 -7.60 3.73 12.94
N LEU A 69 -8.62 2.89 12.76
CA LEU A 69 -8.80 2.10 11.55
C LEU A 69 -9.08 2.98 10.32
N GLU A 70 -9.88 4.04 10.46
CA GLU A 70 -10.15 5.01 9.39
C GLU A 70 -8.87 5.73 8.93
N VAL A 71 -7.97 6.08 9.85
CA VAL A 71 -6.67 6.68 9.51
C VAL A 71 -5.79 5.69 8.73
N LEU A 72 -5.71 4.44 9.16
CA LEU A 72 -4.96 3.40 8.45
C LEU A 72 -5.52 3.17 7.05
N LYS A 73 -6.85 3.07 6.94
CA LYS A 73 -7.54 2.90 5.66
C LYS A 73 -7.26 4.07 4.72
N GLY A 74 -7.34 5.31 5.22
CA GLY A 74 -7.03 6.49 4.42
C GLY A 74 -5.61 6.49 3.86
N ALA A 75 -4.62 6.03 4.63
CA ALA A 75 -3.24 5.88 4.16
C ALA A 75 -3.11 4.82 3.06
N VAL A 76 -3.76 3.65 3.24
CA VAL A 76 -3.76 2.57 2.24
C VAL A 76 -4.50 2.96 0.97
N ASP A 77 -5.68 3.58 1.07
CA ASP A 77 -6.48 4.02 -0.07
C ASP A 77 -5.77 5.10 -0.89
N GLY A 78 -5.09 6.04 -0.21
CA GLY A 78 -4.30 7.08 -0.86
C GLY A 78 -3.21 6.50 -1.76
N VAL A 79 -2.54 5.44 -1.31
CA VAL A 79 -1.50 4.76 -2.10
C VAL A 79 -2.12 3.86 -3.18
N THR A 80 -3.17 3.10 -2.85
CA THR A 80 -3.91 2.24 -3.79
C THR A 80 -4.40 2.99 -5.03
N ALA A 81 -4.79 4.27 -4.87
CA ALA A 81 -5.23 5.12 -5.98
C ALA A 81 -4.13 5.41 -7.02
N THR A 82 -2.86 5.28 -6.62
CA THR A 82 -1.69 5.66 -7.43
C THR A 82 -0.89 4.48 -7.98
N ILE A 83 -1.16 3.26 -7.49
CA ILE A 83 -0.44 2.03 -7.84
C ILE A 83 -1.29 1.14 -8.75
N HIS A 84 -0.63 0.27 -9.51
CA HIS A 84 -1.25 -0.67 -10.44
C HIS A 84 -0.76 -2.11 -10.21
N GLY A 85 -1.40 -3.07 -10.88
CA GLY A 85 -0.97 -4.47 -10.90
C GLY A 85 -1.26 -5.23 -9.60
N GLU A 86 -0.39 -6.18 -9.27
CA GLU A 86 -0.55 -7.11 -8.14
C GLU A 86 -0.54 -6.37 -6.80
N VAL A 87 0.40 -5.42 -6.61
CA VAL A 87 0.50 -4.60 -5.40
C VAL A 87 -0.82 -3.86 -5.11
N LYS A 88 -1.49 -3.36 -6.16
CA LYS A 88 -2.81 -2.73 -6.01
C LYS A 88 -3.84 -3.70 -5.46
N LYS A 89 -3.90 -4.93 -5.96
CA LYS A 89 -4.86 -5.94 -5.47
C LYS A 89 -4.64 -6.26 -4.00
N SER A 90 -3.38 -6.44 -3.58
CA SER A 90 -3.07 -6.70 -2.17
C SER A 90 -3.43 -5.50 -1.29
N LEU A 91 -3.15 -4.26 -1.72
CA LEU A 91 -3.59 -3.07 -0.98
C LEU A 91 -5.12 -2.91 -0.93
N GLN A 92 -5.84 -3.32 -1.98
CA GLN A 92 -7.31 -3.39 -1.94
C GLN A 92 -7.80 -4.39 -0.91
N GLY A 93 -7.19 -5.57 -0.82
CA GLY A 93 -7.48 -6.56 0.23
C GLY A 93 -7.28 -5.97 1.63
N VAL A 94 -6.14 -5.31 1.87
CA VAL A 94 -5.90 -4.60 3.13
C VAL A 94 -7.01 -3.58 3.43
N SER A 95 -7.45 -2.82 2.42
CA SER A 95 -8.49 -1.80 2.58
C SER A 95 -9.86 -2.39 2.90
N ASP A 96 -10.23 -3.49 2.25
CA ASP A 96 -11.50 -4.21 2.46
C ASP A 96 -11.55 -4.83 3.88
N ASP A 97 -10.42 -5.38 4.35
CA ASP A 97 -10.31 -5.91 5.72
C ASP A 97 -10.39 -4.79 6.77
N LEU A 98 -9.78 -3.63 6.48
CA LEU A 98 -9.94 -2.44 7.33
C LEU A 98 -11.39 -1.96 7.37
N ASP A 99 -12.13 -1.98 6.25
CA ASP A 99 -13.56 -1.66 6.24
C ASP A 99 -14.38 -2.63 7.11
N THR A 100 -14.04 -3.92 7.05
CA THR A 100 -14.65 -4.94 7.92
C THR A 100 -14.41 -4.60 9.39
N LEU A 101 -13.18 -4.28 9.77
CA LEU A 101 -12.84 -3.90 11.15
C LEU A 101 -13.52 -2.58 11.58
N ILE A 102 -13.64 -1.60 10.69
CA ILE A 102 -14.37 -0.34 10.94
C ILE A 102 -15.85 -0.63 11.21
N ALA A 103 -16.46 -1.55 10.44
CA ALA A 103 -17.84 -1.98 10.68
C ALA A 103 -17.98 -2.65 12.05
N GLN A 104 -17.03 -3.49 12.45
CA GLN A 104 -17.01 -4.11 13.79
C GLN A 104 -16.82 -3.06 14.90
N ALA A 105 -16.00 -2.03 14.69
CA ALA A 105 -15.86 -0.92 15.63
C ALA A 105 -17.15 -0.12 15.81
N LYS A 106 -17.91 0.10 14.73
CA LYS A 106 -19.24 0.72 14.81
C LYS A 106 -20.23 -0.17 15.56
N ALA A 107 -20.27 -1.46 15.21
CA ALA A 107 -21.16 -2.41 15.86
C ALA A 107 -20.84 -2.61 17.35
N ALA A 108 -19.55 -2.52 17.73
CA ALA A 108 -19.11 -2.55 19.12
C ALA A 108 -19.72 -1.42 19.97
N ALA A 109 -19.95 -0.23 19.38
CA ALA A 109 -20.64 0.86 20.05
C ALA A 109 -22.11 0.52 20.40
N ASP A 110 -22.73 -0.37 19.62
CA ASP A 110 -24.08 -0.91 19.84
C ASP A 110 -24.07 -2.22 20.68
N GLY A 111 -22.89 -2.63 21.17
CA GLY A 111 -22.72 -3.85 21.96
C GLY A 111 -22.71 -5.15 21.15
N ALA A 112 -22.57 -5.06 19.82
CA ALA A 112 -22.54 -6.21 18.92
C ALA A 112 -21.17 -6.31 18.22
N VAL A 113 -20.36 -7.31 18.57
CA VAL A 113 -19.10 -7.59 17.86
C VAL A 113 -19.09 -9.02 17.38
N ASP A 114 -18.84 -9.21 16.09
CA ASP A 114 -18.55 -10.52 15.53
C ASP A 114 -17.04 -10.80 15.63
N GLN A 115 -16.65 -11.49 16.72
CA GLN A 115 -15.25 -11.82 16.96
C GLN A 115 -14.66 -12.73 15.87
N LYS A 116 -15.49 -13.54 15.19
CA LYS A 116 -15.02 -14.35 14.07
C LYS A 116 -14.66 -13.48 12.88
N ALA A 117 -15.49 -12.48 12.57
CA ALA A 117 -15.20 -11.51 11.51
C ALA A 117 -13.95 -10.68 11.83
N VAL A 118 -13.78 -10.26 13.09
CA VAL A 118 -12.55 -9.54 13.53
C VAL A 118 -11.30 -10.40 13.32
N ASN A 119 -11.31 -11.65 13.79
CA ASN A 119 -10.15 -12.54 13.68
C ASN A 119 -9.83 -12.88 12.21
N GLN A 120 -10.85 -13.05 11.39
CA GLN A 120 -10.70 -13.31 9.96
C GLN A 120 -10.06 -12.11 9.26
N ALA A 121 -10.62 -10.91 9.44
CA ALA A 121 -10.08 -9.68 8.86
C ALA A 121 -8.64 -9.40 9.31
N GLN A 122 -8.27 -9.72 10.56
CA GLN A 122 -6.87 -9.60 11.01
C GLN A 122 -5.92 -10.57 10.29
N THR A 123 -6.39 -11.79 10.00
CA THR A 123 -5.60 -12.83 9.33
C THR A 123 -5.42 -12.49 7.85
N ASP A 124 -6.51 -12.11 7.18
CA ASP A 124 -6.52 -11.74 5.77
C ASP A 124 -5.69 -10.49 5.54
N LEU A 125 -5.85 -9.47 6.39
CA LEU A 125 -5.02 -8.27 6.37
C LEU A 125 -3.55 -8.60 6.57
N GLY A 126 -3.24 -9.50 7.51
CA GLY A 126 -1.88 -9.93 7.77
C GLY A 126 -1.22 -10.54 6.54
N THR A 127 -1.97 -11.39 5.84
CA THR A 127 -1.56 -12.04 4.58
C THR A 127 -1.37 -11.00 3.48
N ALA A 128 -2.34 -10.11 3.28
CA ALA A 128 -2.27 -9.08 2.24
C ALA A 128 -1.10 -8.09 2.44
N VAL A 129 -0.78 -7.75 3.70
CA VAL A 129 0.41 -6.95 4.03
C VAL A 129 1.70 -7.69 3.72
N ASP A 130 1.75 -9.01 3.98
CA ASP A 130 2.91 -9.84 3.66
C ASP A 130 3.09 -9.95 2.13
N ASP A 131 1.99 -10.12 1.38
CA ASP A 131 2.01 -10.12 -0.09
C ASP A 131 2.57 -8.81 -0.64
N VAL A 132 2.14 -7.64 -0.14
CA VAL A 132 2.71 -6.34 -0.53
C VAL A 132 4.21 -6.29 -0.27
N THR A 133 4.67 -6.90 0.83
CA THR A 133 6.09 -6.89 1.20
C THR A 133 6.91 -7.83 0.32
N GLU A 134 6.37 -8.99 -0.04
CA GLU A 134 6.99 -10.01 -0.89
C GLU A 134 7.06 -9.60 -2.37
N ILE A 135 6.01 -8.95 -2.88
CA ILE A 135 5.93 -8.49 -4.28
C ILE A 135 6.99 -7.40 -4.60
N CYS A 136 7.46 -6.65 -3.60
CA CYS A 136 8.09 -5.33 -3.80
C CYS A 136 9.62 -5.18 -3.65
#